data_AF-A0ABC8S0V7-F1
#
_entry.id   AF-A0ABC8S0V7-F1
#
_cell.length_a   1.000
_cell.length_b   1.000
_cell.length_c   1.000
_cell.angle_alpha   90.00
_cell.angle_beta   90.00
_cell.angle_gamma   90.00
#
_symmetry.space_group_name_H-M   'P 1'
#
loop_
_entity.id
_entity.type
_entity.pdbx_description
1 polymer ?
#
loop_
_entity_poly.entity_id
_entity_poly.type
_entity_poly.pdbx_seq_one_letter_code
_entity_poly.pdbx_strand_id
1 'polypeptide(L)'
;MNGTLSDQSKPIIFSMARLDRVKNITGLVECYAKNSKLRELANLVIVAGYNDVKKSNDREEIQEIEKMHDLIMKYNLLGQFRWIAAQTNRVRNGELYRYMADKRGAFVQPAFYEAFGLTVVEAMTCGLPTIATCHGGPMEIIEDGVSGFHIDPYHPDKAAELMADFFQRCQEDPSYWEKISQAGLQRIQERYTWQIYSERLMTLAGVYGFWKYVSKLERRETRRYLEMFYILKFRDLVKSVPLAIDAQPVDKGAQGSSQ
;
A
#
# COMPACT_ATOMS: atom_id res chain seq x y z
N MET A 1 21.64 -1.74 -2.26
CA MET A 1 21.52 -3.08 -2.90
C MET A 1 20.04 -3.44 -3.05
N ASN A 2 19.67 -4.27 -4.03
CA ASN A 2 18.26 -4.57 -4.34
C ASN A 2 17.80 -5.98 -3.86
N GLY A 3 18.69 -6.75 -3.23
CA GLY A 3 18.40 -8.11 -2.77
C GLY A 3 18.32 -9.15 -3.89
N THR A 4 18.34 -10.43 -3.50
CA THR A 4 18.24 -11.62 -4.36
C THR A 4 17.41 -12.69 -3.66
N LEU A 5 16.81 -13.61 -4.42
CA LEU A 5 16.13 -14.79 -3.89
C LEU A 5 16.95 -16.03 -4.26
N SER A 6 17.47 -16.72 -3.25
CA SER A 6 18.28 -17.93 -3.42
C SER A 6 17.39 -19.13 -3.72
N ASP A 7 16.27 -19.25 -3.01
CA ASP A 7 15.29 -20.32 -3.21
C ASP A 7 14.00 -19.73 -3.81
N GLN A 8 13.75 -20.00 -5.09
CA GLN A 8 12.58 -19.49 -5.82
C GLN A 8 11.35 -20.41 -5.72
N SER A 9 11.48 -21.53 -5.00
CA SER A 9 10.37 -22.46 -4.77
C SER A 9 9.47 -22.03 -3.61
N LYS A 10 10.01 -21.25 -2.65
CA LYS A 10 9.25 -20.74 -1.52
C LYS A 10 8.11 -19.81 -1.93
N PRO A 11 6.99 -19.81 -1.18
CA PRO A 11 5.95 -18.82 -1.34
C PRO A 11 6.49 -17.40 -1.06
N ILE A 12 5.76 -16.40 -1.56
CA ILE A 12 6.18 -15.01 -1.50
C ILE A 12 5.23 -14.18 -0.63
N ILE A 13 5.79 -13.50 0.36
CA ILE A 13 5.17 -12.35 1.00
C ILE A 13 5.37 -11.17 0.08
N PHE A 14 4.28 -10.64 -0.45
CA PHE A 14 4.30 -9.56 -1.43
C PHE A 14 3.72 -8.29 -0.83
N SER A 15 4.39 -7.16 -1.02
CA SER A 15 3.81 -5.85 -0.69
C SER A 15 4.18 -4.84 -1.77
N MET A 16 3.21 -4.01 -2.14
CA MET A 16 3.37 -2.97 -3.14
C MET A 16 2.72 -1.69 -2.66
N ALA A 17 3.49 -0.62 -2.52
CA ALA A 17 3.01 0.68 -2.10
C ALA A 17 4.00 1.79 -2.49
N ARG A 18 3.62 3.05 -2.26
CA ARG A 18 4.60 4.14 -2.19
C ARG A 18 5.51 3.92 -0.97
N LEU A 19 6.72 4.44 -1.04
CA LEU A 19 7.66 4.39 0.06
C LEU A 19 7.57 5.69 0.87
N ASP A 20 6.73 5.69 1.90
CA ASP A 20 6.55 6.79 2.84
C ASP A 20 6.39 6.24 4.27
N ARG A 21 6.50 7.11 5.28
CA ARG A 21 6.50 6.69 6.69
C ARG A 21 5.19 6.04 7.11
N VAL A 22 4.07 6.48 6.56
CA VAL A 22 2.74 5.97 6.91
C VAL A 22 2.53 4.58 6.34
N LYS A 23 3.02 4.31 5.11
CA LYS A 23 2.96 2.98 4.50
C LYS A 23 3.78 1.92 5.24
N ASN A 24 4.78 2.34 6.02
CA ASN A 24 5.52 1.48 6.96
C ASN A 24 6.11 0.21 6.32
N ILE A 25 6.58 0.34 5.08
CA ILE A 25 7.21 -0.76 4.33
C ILE A 25 8.50 -1.21 5.02
N THR A 26 9.29 -0.28 5.54
CA THR A 26 10.49 -0.60 6.33
C THR A 26 10.15 -1.38 7.61
N GLY A 27 9.01 -1.09 8.25
CA GLY A 27 8.53 -1.84 9.41
C GLY A 27 8.21 -3.29 9.08
N LEU A 28 7.60 -3.56 7.91
CA LEU A 28 7.39 -4.93 7.43
C LEU A 28 8.72 -5.65 7.18
N VAL A 29 9.70 -4.98 6.58
CA VAL A 29 11.04 -5.58 6.38
C VAL A 29 11.69 -5.93 7.70
N GLU A 30 11.64 -5.03 8.69
CA GLU A 30 12.20 -5.31 10.02
C GLU A 30 11.46 -6.45 10.74
N CYS A 31 10.12 -6.46 10.68
CA CYS A 31 9.25 -7.51 11.19
C CYS A 31 9.62 -8.88 10.61
N TYR A 32 9.72 -8.98 9.28
CA TYR A 32 10.17 -10.19 8.60
C TYR A 32 11.60 -10.59 8.99
N ALA A 33 12.50 -9.61 9.07
CA ALA A 33 13.91 -9.86 9.34
C ALA A 33 14.17 -10.49 10.71
N LYS A 34 13.39 -10.11 11.72
CA LYS A 34 13.50 -10.59 13.11
C LYS A 34 12.94 -12.00 13.33
N ASN A 35 12.00 -12.45 12.49
CA ASN A 35 11.33 -13.72 12.67
C ASN A 35 11.96 -14.82 11.78
N SER A 36 12.78 -15.68 12.38
CA SER A 36 13.47 -16.76 11.66
C SER A 36 12.51 -17.78 11.03
N LYS A 37 11.44 -18.15 11.76
CA LYS A 37 10.40 -19.07 11.26
C LYS A 37 9.76 -18.53 9.98
N LEU A 38 9.41 -17.25 9.95
CA LEU A 38 8.82 -16.61 8.77
C LEU A 38 9.78 -16.61 7.57
N ARG A 39 11.06 -16.32 7.81
CA ARG A 39 12.13 -16.34 6.79
C ARG A 39 12.41 -17.74 6.22
N GLU A 40 12.20 -18.77 7.04
CA GLU A 40 12.29 -20.16 6.59
C GLU A 40 11.11 -20.53 5.70
N LEU A 41 9.90 -20.08 6.03
CA LEU A 41 8.67 -20.43 5.33
C LEU A 41 8.46 -19.69 4.00
N ALA A 42 8.82 -18.41 3.91
CA ALA A 42 8.51 -17.58 2.75
C ALA A 42 9.64 -16.58 2.42
N ASN A 43 9.68 -16.14 1.17
CA ASN A 43 10.52 -15.01 0.75
C ASN A 43 9.76 -13.68 0.87
N LEU A 44 10.48 -12.57 1.06
CA LEU A 44 9.88 -11.24 1.06
C LEU A 44 10.18 -10.48 -0.24
N VAL A 45 9.14 -10.05 -0.94
CA VAL A 45 9.23 -9.22 -2.16
C VAL A 45 8.49 -7.90 -1.94
N ILE A 46 9.22 -6.81 -2.05
CA ILE A 46 8.70 -5.45 -1.88
C ILE A 46 8.80 -4.69 -3.20
N VAL A 47 7.70 -4.08 -3.62
CA VAL A 47 7.65 -3.11 -4.72
C VAL A 47 7.34 -1.73 -4.12
N ALA A 48 8.36 -0.90 -3.93
CA ALA A 48 8.16 0.42 -3.33
C ALA A 48 9.28 1.39 -3.69
N GLY A 49 8.90 2.64 -4.00
CA GLY A 49 9.81 3.77 -4.20
C GLY A 49 10.96 3.53 -5.17
N TYR A 50 12.03 4.32 -5.03
CA TYR A 50 13.30 4.10 -5.71
C TYR A 50 14.30 3.37 -4.82
N ASN A 51 15.25 2.65 -5.41
CA ASN A 51 16.29 1.95 -4.66
C ASN A 51 17.53 2.82 -4.36
N ASP A 52 17.55 4.06 -4.86
CA ASP A 52 18.67 4.99 -4.77
C ASP A 52 18.14 6.36 -4.33
N VAL A 53 18.70 6.89 -3.25
CA VAL A 53 18.37 8.21 -2.68
C VAL A 53 18.48 9.33 -3.71
N LYS A 54 19.42 9.22 -4.66
CA LYS A 54 19.67 10.25 -5.68
C LYS A 54 18.53 10.40 -6.68
N LYS A 55 17.60 9.44 -6.73
CA LYS A 55 16.46 9.44 -7.65
C LYS A 55 15.20 10.06 -7.03
N SER A 56 15.20 10.30 -5.72
CA SER A 56 14.08 10.92 -5.03
C SER A 56 14.40 12.36 -4.65
N ASN A 57 13.39 13.22 -4.76
CA ASN A 57 13.40 14.58 -4.22
C ASN A 57 12.52 14.70 -2.96
N ASP A 58 11.87 13.61 -2.56
CA ASP A 58 10.99 13.57 -1.40
C ASP A 58 11.78 13.18 -0.15
N ARG A 59 11.67 13.99 0.91
CA ARG A 59 12.47 13.79 2.13
C ARG A 59 12.07 12.53 2.89
N GLU A 60 10.78 12.17 2.89
CA GLU A 60 10.34 10.95 3.58
C GLU A 60 10.79 9.71 2.83
N GLU A 61 10.66 9.70 1.50
CA GLU A 61 11.14 8.60 0.67
C GLU A 61 12.64 8.41 0.82
N ILE A 62 13.45 9.48 0.81
CA ILE A 62 14.91 9.39 1.03
C ILE A 62 15.24 8.70 2.36
N GLN A 63 14.59 9.13 3.46
CA GLN A 63 14.80 8.53 4.79
C GLN A 63 14.41 7.05 4.83
N GLU A 64 13.29 6.69 4.19
CA GLU A 64 12.86 5.30 4.12
C GLU A 64 13.79 4.45 3.23
N ILE A 65 14.36 5.01 2.16
CA ILE A 65 15.38 4.35 1.33
C ILE A 65 16.63 4.02 2.16
N GLU A 66 17.13 4.99 2.93
CA GLU A 66 18.30 4.80 3.81
C GLU A 66 18.02 3.69 4.83
N LYS A 67 16.87 3.77 5.51
CA LYS A 67 16.44 2.75 6.47
C LYS A 67 16.29 1.36 5.83
N MET A 68 15.77 1.27 4.60
CA MET A 68 15.69 0.00 3.86
C MET A 68 17.09 -0.61 3.65
N HIS A 69 18.07 0.17 3.19
CA HIS A 69 19.43 -0.33 2.98
C HIS A 69 20.07 -0.78 4.30
N ASP A 70 19.88 -0.01 5.38
CA ASP A 70 20.37 -0.36 6.71
C ASP A 70 19.80 -1.68 7.21
N LEU A 71 18.49 -1.90 7.05
CA LEU A 71 17.83 -3.15 7.44
C LEU A 71 18.36 -4.35 6.64
N ILE A 72 18.55 -4.18 5.33
CA ILE A 72 19.09 -5.24 4.45
C ILE A 72 20.48 -5.67 4.92
N MET A 73 21.35 -4.71 5.26
CA MET A 73 22.71 -4.98 5.74
C MET A 73 22.70 -5.57 7.15
N LYS A 74 21.96 -4.94 8.08
CA LYS A 74 21.90 -5.32 9.49
C LYS A 74 21.44 -6.75 9.71
N TYR A 75 20.43 -7.20 8.96
CA TYR A 75 19.82 -8.52 9.12
C TYR A 75 20.26 -9.55 8.07
N ASN A 76 21.22 -9.18 7.21
CA ASN A 76 21.74 -9.99 6.11
C ASN A 76 20.61 -10.65 5.30
N LEU A 77 19.75 -9.83 4.69
CA LEU A 77 18.55 -10.28 4.00
C LEU A 77 18.81 -10.83 2.57
N LEU A 78 20.07 -10.84 2.13
CA LEU A 78 20.43 -11.35 0.82
C LEU A 78 20.04 -12.84 0.69
N GLY A 79 19.40 -13.20 -0.42
CA GLY A 79 18.90 -14.55 -0.68
C GLY A 79 17.46 -14.83 -0.24
N GLN A 80 16.85 -13.96 0.56
CA GLN A 80 15.49 -14.14 1.09
C GLN A 80 14.60 -12.90 0.87
N PHE A 81 15.18 -11.83 0.35
CA PHE A 81 14.54 -10.54 0.18
C PHE A 81 14.81 -9.96 -1.22
N ARG A 82 13.78 -9.39 -1.83
CA ARG A 82 13.88 -8.69 -3.11
C ARG A 82 13.16 -7.34 -3.04
N TRP A 83 13.90 -6.28 -3.31
CA TRP A 83 13.36 -4.94 -3.46
C TRP A 83 13.34 -4.52 -4.93
N ILE A 84 12.13 -4.27 -5.43
CA ILE A 84 11.85 -3.84 -6.79
C ILE A 84 11.40 -2.37 -6.73
N ALA A 85 11.95 -1.54 -7.61
CA ALA A 85 11.53 -0.15 -7.74
C ALA A 85 10.06 -0.05 -8.16
N ALA A 86 9.44 1.09 -7.88
CA ALA A 86 8.04 1.38 -8.18
C ALA A 86 7.66 1.00 -9.62
N GLN A 87 6.50 0.34 -9.77
CA GLN A 87 6.00 -0.16 -11.04
C GLN A 87 4.81 0.70 -11.52
N THR A 88 4.92 1.27 -12.72
CA THR A 88 3.91 2.20 -13.27
C THR A 88 2.93 1.54 -14.24
N ASN A 89 3.23 0.33 -14.73
CA ASN A 89 2.38 -0.36 -15.70
C ASN A 89 1.33 -1.22 -14.98
N ARG A 90 0.10 -0.70 -14.89
CA ARG A 90 -1.03 -1.38 -14.24
C ARG A 90 -1.34 -2.78 -14.82
N VAL A 91 -1.14 -2.99 -16.12
CA VAL A 91 -1.41 -4.30 -16.76
C VAL A 91 -0.41 -5.33 -16.25
N ARG A 92 0.88 -4.97 -16.23
CA ARG A 92 1.94 -5.82 -15.66
C ARG A 92 1.75 -6.02 -14.16
N ASN A 93 1.29 -5.00 -13.44
CA ASN A 93 1.03 -5.12 -12.00
C ASN A 93 -0.08 -6.13 -11.71
N GLY A 94 -1.13 -6.19 -12.53
CA GLY A 94 -2.16 -7.22 -12.44
C GLY A 94 -1.60 -8.64 -12.61
N GLU A 95 -0.69 -8.85 -13.58
CA GLU A 95 0.02 -10.12 -13.72
C GLU A 95 0.94 -10.42 -12.55
N LEU A 96 1.55 -9.38 -11.95
CA LEU A 96 2.40 -9.56 -10.79
C LEU A 96 1.60 -10.12 -9.60
N TYR A 97 0.42 -9.56 -9.32
CA TYR A 97 -0.48 -10.10 -8.28
C TYR A 97 -0.86 -11.56 -8.54
N ARG A 98 -1.27 -11.89 -9.78
CA ARG A 98 -1.59 -13.27 -10.19
C ARG A 98 -0.40 -14.21 -10.03
N TYR A 99 0.80 -13.78 -10.42
CA TYR A 99 2.02 -14.56 -10.26
C TYR A 99 2.33 -14.86 -8.79
N MET A 100 2.11 -13.89 -7.89
CA MET A 100 2.26 -14.13 -6.44
C MET A 100 1.22 -15.13 -5.92
N ALA A 101 0.01 -15.13 -6.48
CA ALA A 101 -1.04 -16.11 -6.15
C ALA A 101 -0.71 -17.52 -6.65
N ASP A 102 -0.16 -17.64 -7.87
CA ASP A 102 0.33 -18.91 -8.43
C ASP A 102 1.43 -19.53 -7.56
N LYS A 103 2.26 -18.67 -6.95
CA LYS A 103 3.30 -19.06 -5.98
C LYS A 103 2.79 -19.33 -4.57
N ARG A 104 1.47 -19.38 -4.37
CA ARG A 104 0.83 -19.57 -3.04
C ARG A 104 1.34 -18.57 -1.99
N GLY A 105 1.61 -17.34 -2.44
CA GLY A 105 2.03 -16.24 -1.60
C GLY A 105 0.89 -15.58 -0.83
N ALA A 106 1.19 -14.45 -0.20
CA ALA A 106 0.21 -13.58 0.44
C ALA A 106 0.57 -12.11 0.22
N PHE A 107 -0.43 -11.24 0.14
CA PHE A 107 -0.23 -9.79 0.13
C PHE A 107 -0.21 -9.24 1.55
N VAL A 108 0.74 -8.37 1.87
CA VAL A 108 0.82 -7.72 3.18
C VAL A 108 0.74 -6.20 3.04
N GLN A 109 -0.20 -5.59 3.73
CA GLN A 109 -0.34 -4.14 3.89
C GLN A 109 0.01 -3.77 5.34
N PRO A 110 1.18 -3.18 5.63
CA PRO A 110 1.66 -2.96 7.00
C PRO A 110 1.51 -1.51 7.50
N ALA A 111 0.67 -0.68 6.86
CA ALA A 111 0.64 0.76 7.14
C ALA A 111 0.23 1.05 8.59
N PHE A 112 0.81 2.09 9.19
CA PHE A 112 0.33 2.61 10.48
C PHE A 112 -1.12 3.06 10.39
N TYR A 113 -1.52 3.58 9.22
CA TYR A 113 -2.91 3.89 8.91
C TYR A 113 -3.10 3.81 7.38
N GLU A 114 -4.16 3.14 6.94
CA GLU A 114 -4.53 3.07 5.53
C GLU A 114 -5.95 3.58 5.34
N ALA A 115 -6.13 4.70 4.62
CA ALA A 115 -7.45 5.33 4.52
C ALA A 115 -8.49 4.43 3.82
N PHE A 116 -8.07 3.72 2.78
CA PHE A 116 -8.91 2.74 2.09
C PHE A 116 -8.14 1.46 1.78
N GLY A 117 -7.07 1.56 0.99
CA GLY A 117 -6.24 0.41 0.61
C GLY A 117 -6.68 -0.24 -0.71
N LEU A 118 -6.58 0.50 -1.82
CA LEU A 118 -6.85 -0.07 -3.15
C LEU A 118 -6.02 -1.32 -3.44
N THR A 119 -4.77 -1.37 -2.96
CA THR A 119 -3.88 -2.53 -3.13
C THR A 119 -4.38 -3.77 -2.39
N VAL A 120 -5.17 -3.61 -1.32
CA VAL A 120 -5.86 -4.72 -0.63
C VAL A 120 -6.95 -5.28 -1.54
N VAL A 121 -7.78 -4.39 -2.13
CA VAL A 121 -8.81 -4.79 -3.11
C VAL A 121 -8.18 -5.46 -4.33
N GLU A 122 -7.11 -4.90 -4.89
CA GLU A 122 -6.39 -5.47 -6.04
C GLU A 122 -5.84 -6.87 -5.77
N ALA A 123 -5.22 -7.07 -4.60
CA ALA A 123 -4.72 -8.38 -4.18
C ALA A 123 -5.85 -9.41 -4.03
N MET A 124 -6.91 -9.06 -3.29
CA MET A 124 -8.08 -9.92 -3.09
C MET A 124 -8.79 -10.24 -4.41
N THR A 125 -8.89 -9.27 -5.33
CA THR A 125 -9.45 -9.47 -6.68
C THR A 125 -8.66 -10.48 -7.50
N CYS A 126 -7.35 -10.58 -7.28
CA CYS A 126 -6.49 -11.56 -7.93
C CYS A 126 -6.46 -12.91 -7.20
N GLY A 127 -7.27 -13.10 -6.17
CA GLY A 127 -7.28 -14.32 -5.36
C GLY A 127 -6.03 -14.48 -4.50
N LEU A 128 -5.31 -13.39 -4.19
CA LEU A 128 -4.15 -13.42 -3.31
C LEU A 128 -4.60 -13.20 -1.85
N PRO A 129 -4.45 -14.19 -0.94
CA PRO A 129 -4.75 -14.00 0.47
C PRO A 129 -4.07 -12.76 1.01
N THR A 130 -4.84 -11.93 1.70
CA THR A 130 -4.38 -10.60 2.11
C THR A 130 -4.37 -10.46 3.62
N ILE A 131 -3.26 -9.95 4.13
CA ILE A 131 -3.01 -9.62 5.53
C ILE A 131 -2.80 -8.10 5.59
N ALA A 132 -3.68 -7.36 6.25
CA ALA A 132 -3.65 -5.90 6.20
C ALA A 132 -3.76 -5.26 7.58
N THR A 133 -3.31 -4.00 7.69
CA THR A 133 -3.45 -3.21 8.92
C THR A 133 -4.89 -3.17 9.43
N CYS A 134 -5.07 -3.27 10.75
CA CYS A 134 -6.36 -3.02 11.38
C CYS A 134 -6.69 -1.52 11.50
N HIS A 135 -5.79 -0.61 11.12
CA HIS A 135 -6.03 0.84 11.25
C HIS A 135 -6.48 1.46 9.92
N GLY A 136 -7.77 1.78 9.84
CA GLY A 136 -8.39 2.47 8.70
C GLY A 136 -9.25 1.56 7.82
N GLY A 137 -9.31 1.86 6.52
CA GLY A 137 -10.20 1.19 5.56
C GLY A 137 -10.07 -0.34 5.47
N PRO A 138 -8.86 -0.95 5.54
CA PRO A 138 -8.75 -2.41 5.46
C PRO A 138 -9.48 -3.17 6.58
N MET A 139 -9.75 -2.51 7.73
CA MET A 139 -10.58 -3.06 8.81
C MET A 139 -12.01 -3.39 8.34
N GLU A 140 -12.57 -2.60 7.42
CA GLU A 140 -13.89 -2.85 6.85
C GLU A 140 -13.83 -3.76 5.62
N ILE A 141 -12.74 -3.70 4.84
CA ILE A 141 -12.60 -4.49 3.62
C ILE A 141 -12.51 -5.98 3.94
N ILE A 142 -11.68 -6.35 4.92
CA ILE A 142 -11.39 -7.74 5.28
C ILE A 142 -12.27 -8.18 6.46
N GLU A 143 -12.86 -9.37 6.33
CA GLU A 143 -13.42 -10.11 7.46
C GLU A 143 -12.33 -11.04 8.02
N ASP A 144 -11.83 -10.72 9.22
CA ASP A 144 -10.69 -11.39 9.85
C ASP A 144 -10.91 -12.90 10.00
N GLY A 145 -9.94 -13.69 9.55
CA GLY A 145 -10.01 -15.16 9.56
C GLY A 145 -10.91 -15.78 8.49
N VAL A 146 -11.63 -14.96 7.71
CA VAL A 146 -12.55 -15.42 6.66
C VAL A 146 -12.02 -15.03 5.28
N SER A 147 -12.00 -13.73 4.96
CA SER A 147 -11.61 -13.22 3.63
C SER A 147 -10.17 -12.70 3.60
N GLY A 148 -9.42 -12.85 4.70
CA GLY A 148 -8.10 -12.31 4.93
C GLY A 148 -7.81 -12.21 6.42
N PHE A 149 -6.75 -11.48 6.80
CA PHE A 149 -6.38 -11.30 8.20
C PHE A 149 -6.03 -9.85 8.50
N HIS A 150 -6.26 -9.44 9.75
CA HIS A 150 -5.81 -8.17 10.27
C HIS A 150 -4.49 -8.30 11.03
N ILE A 151 -3.60 -7.31 10.87
CA ILE A 151 -2.39 -7.15 11.66
C ILE A 151 -2.36 -5.76 12.30
N ASP A 152 -1.78 -5.67 13.49
CA ASP A 152 -1.53 -4.38 14.13
C ASP A 152 -0.07 -3.95 13.88
N PRO A 153 0.19 -2.88 13.10
CA PRO A 153 1.53 -2.38 12.80
C PRO A 153 2.31 -1.92 14.04
N TYR A 154 1.63 -1.67 15.17
CA TYR A 154 2.29 -1.35 16.45
C TYR A 154 2.74 -2.59 17.24
N HIS A 155 2.37 -3.79 16.78
CA HIS A 155 2.78 -5.07 17.37
C HIS A 155 3.45 -5.98 16.31
N PRO A 156 4.63 -5.58 15.81
CA PRO A 156 5.29 -6.25 14.67
C PRO A 156 5.59 -7.72 14.92
N ASP A 157 5.93 -8.11 16.16
CA ASP A 157 6.23 -9.51 16.48
C ASP A 157 4.99 -10.41 16.31
N LYS A 158 3.80 -9.93 16.75
CA LYS A 158 2.53 -10.63 16.54
C LYS A 158 2.14 -10.69 15.07
N ALA A 159 2.42 -9.63 14.31
CA ALA A 159 2.20 -9.64 12.86
C ALA A 159 3.09 -10.70 12.17
N ALA A 160 4.36 -10.82 12.60
CA ALA A 160 5.26 -11.84 12.10
C ALA A 160 4.79 -13.27 12.44
N GLU A 161 4.35 -13.48 13.68
CA GLU A 161 3.79 -14.76 14.14
C GLU A 161 2.55 -15.14 13.32
N LEU A 162 1.61 -14.21 13.12
CA LEU A 162 0.41 -14.45 12.29
C LEU A 162 0.79 -14.83 10.86
N MET A 163 1.73 -14.12 10.24
CA MET A 163 2.21 -14.45 8.91
C MET A 163 2.86 -15.85 8.88
N ALA A 164 3.68 -16.18 9.87
CA ALA A 164 4.34 -17.49 9.95
C ALA A 164 3.32 -18.62 10.13
N ASP A 165 2.32 -18.42 10.98
CA ASP A 165 1.26 -19.40 11.23
C ASP A 165 0.36 -19.57 10.01
N PHE A 166 0.09 -18.50 9.25
CA PHE A 166 -0.60 -18.60 7.97
C PHE A 166 0.14 -19.52 6.99
N PHE A 167 1.45 -19.30 6.77
CA PHE A 167 2.22 -20.13 5.84
C PHE A 167 2.42 -21.55 6.37
N GLN A 168 2.58 -21.74 7.69
CA GLN A 168 2.66 -23.07 8.29
C GLN A 168 1.36 -23.85 8.05
N ARG A 169 0.19 -23.25 8.29
CA ARG A 169 -1.10 -23.89 8.01
C ARG A 169 -1.27 -24.23 6.53
N CYS A 170 -0.81 -23.36 5.63
CA CYS A 170 -0.82 -23.65 4.19
C CYS A 170 0.08 -24.85 3.81
N GLN A 171 1.18 -25.09 4.54
CA GLN A 171 2.03 -26.27 4.33
C GLN A 171 1.38 -27.55 4.87
N GLU A 172 0.69 -27.46 6.02
CA GLU A 172 0.00 -28.59 6.64
C GLU A 172 -1.27 -28.98 5.87
N ASP A 173 -2.02 -27.98 5.39
CA ASP A 173 -3.25 -28.13 4.60
C ASP A 173 -3.25 -27.14 3.42
N PRO A 174 -2.88 -27.59 2.21
CA PRO A 174 -2.91 -26.75 1.01
C PRO A 174 -4.29 -26.17 0.67
N SER A 175 -5.38 -26.79 1.14
CA SER A 175 -6.75 -26.29 0.90
C SER A 175 -7.05 -25.03 1.72
N TYR A 176 -6.30 -24.79 2.80
CA TYR A 176 -6.44 -23.59 3.63
C TYR A 176 -6.19 -22.31 2.84
N TRP A 177 -5.14 -22.30 2.01
CA TRP A 177 -4.83 -21.15 1.15
C TRP A 177 -5.98 -20.85 0.18
N GLU A 178 -6.50 -21.89 -0.46
CA GLU A 178 -7.61 -21.79 -1.43
C GLU A 178 -8.88 -21.25 -0.77
N LYS A 179 -9.19 -21.71 0.45
CA LYS A 179 -10.33 -21.24 1.23
C LYS A 179 -10.29 -19.73 1.45
N ILE A 180 -9.14 -19.20 1.90
CA ILE A 180 -8.97 -17.75 2.13
C ILE A 180 -9.00 -16.98 0.81
N SER A 181 -8.38 -17.52 -0.25
CA SER A 181 -8.40 -16.94 -1.60
C SER A 181 -9.82 -16.76 -2.13
N GLN A 182 -10.64 -17.83 -2.10
CA GLN A 182 -12.01 -17.82 -2.59
C GLN A 182 -12.91 -16.90 -1.76
N ALA A 183 -12.76 -16.90 -0.43
CA ALA A 183 -13.48 -15.97 0.43
C ALA A 183 -13.11 -14.50 0.16
N GLY A 184 -11.83 -14.23 -0.14
CA GLY A 184 -11.36 -12.92 -0.59
C GLY A 184 -12.00 -12.46 -1.90
N LEU A 185 -12.06 -13.35 -2.90
CA LEU A 185 -12.73 -13.10 -4.18
C LEU A 185 -14.21 -12.80 -4.00
N GLN A 186 -14.91 -13.62 -3.22
CA GLN A 186 -16.33 -13.44 -2.92
C GLN A 186 -16.58 -12.09 -2.23
N ARG A 187 -15.76 -11.74 -1.23
CA ARG A 187 -15.86 -10.45 -0.51
C ARG A 187 -15.79 -9.25 -1.46
N ILE A 188 -14.87 -9.27 -2.42
CA ILE A 188 -14.74 -8.17 -3.40
C ILE A 188 -15.95 -8.12 -4.34
N GLN A 189 -16.40 -9.27 -4.87
CA GLN A 189 -17.53 -9.33 -5.78
C GLN A 189 -18.83 -8.78 -5.15
N GLU A 190 -19.04 -9.05 -3.87
CA GLU A 190 -20.24 -8.63 -3.15
C GLU A 190 -20.25 -7.14 -2.76
N ARG A 191 -19.08 -6.53 -2.55
CA ARG A 191 -19.00 -5.21 -1.88
C ARG A 191 -18.24 -4.13 -2.66
N TYR A 192 -17.20 -4.50 -3.41
CA TYR A 192 -16.18 -3.57 -3.89
C TYR A 192 -16.05 -3.60 -5.42
N THR A 193 -17.17 -3.43 -6.13
CA THR A 193 -17.20 -3.36 -7.60
C THR A 193 -17.64 -1.99 -8.11
N TRP A 194 -17.14 -1.62 -9.30
CA TRP A 194 -17.50 -0.35 -9.94
C TRP A 194 -18.95 -0.26 -10.38
N GLN A 195 -19.60 -1.41 -10.62
CA GLN A 195 -21.02 -1.47 -10.95
C GLN A 195 -21.86 -1.00 -9.75
N ILE A 196 -21.66 -1.62 -8.57
CA ILE A 196 -22.35 -1.24 -7.32
C ILE A 196 -22.11 0.24 -6.99
N TYR A 197 -20.86 0.71 -7.18
CA TYR A 197 -20.51 2.11 -6.97
C TYR A 197 -21.32 3.04 -7.88
N SER A 198 -21.37 2.74 -9.18
CA SER A 198 -22.03 3.59 -10.18
C SER A 198 -23.53 3.68 -9.96
N GLU A 199 -24.20 2.55 -9.66
CA GLU A 199 -25.63 2.51 -9.35
C GLU A 199 -25.98 3.37 -8.12
N ARG A 200 -25.20 3.25 -7.04
CA ARG A 200 -25.38 4.07 -5.83
C ARG A 200 -25.14 5.55 -6.11
N LEU A 201 -24.08 5.89 -6.84
CA LEU A 201 -23.74 7.28 -7.15
C LEU A 201 -24.86 7.96 -7.96
N MET A 202 -25.41 7.28 -8.96
CA MET A 202 -26.51 7.80 -9.77
C MET A 202 -27.78 8.03 -8.95
N THR A 203 -28.08 7.10 -8.03
CA THR A 203 -29.21 7.23 -7.09
C THR A 203 -29.03 8.45 -6.19
N LEU A 204 -27.85 8.59 -5.56
CA LEU A 204 -27.55 9.72 -4.69
C LEU A 204 -27.57 11.05 -5.45
N ALA A 205 -27.05 11.09 -6.68
CA ALA A 205 -27.07 12.30 -7.50
C ALA A 205 -28.51 12.77 -7.80
N GLY A 206 -29.42 11.84 -8.10
CA GLY A 206 -30.84 12.15 -8.28
C GLY A 206 -31.50 12.67 -7.01
N VAL A 207 -31.35 11.96 -5.90
CA VAL A 207 -31.94 12.31 -4.59
C VAL A 207 -31.42 13.66 -4.10
N TYR A 208 -30.11 13.86 -4.07
CA TYR A 208 -29.50 15.11 -3.61
C TYR A 208 -29.73 16.27 -4.59
N GLY A 209 -29.89 15.99 -5.88
CA GLY A 209 -30.30 16.98 -6.88
C GLY A 209 -31.67 17.57 -6.55
N PHE A 210 -32.65 16.71 -6.28
CA PHE A 210 -33.99 17.13 -5.86
C PHE A 210 -33.95 17.83 -4.48
N TRP A 211 -33.29 17.22 -3.49
CA TRP A 211 -33.19 17.80 -2.14
C TRP A 211 -32.57 19.19 -2.14
N LYS A 212 -31.54 19.43 -2.98
CA LYS A 212 -30.90 20.75 -3.13
C LYS A 212 -31.88 21.82 -3.61
N TYR A 213 -32.85 21.47 -4.45
CA TYR A 213 -33.88 22.41 -4.89
C TYR A 213 -34.85 22.74 -3.75
N VAL A 214 -35.31 21.71 -3.02
CA VAL A 214 -36.26 21.84 -1.92
C VAL A 214 -35.67 22.64 -0.75
N SER A 215 -34.44 22.34 -0.33
CA SER A 215 -33.80 22.96 0.85
C SER A 215 -33.10 24.29 0.54
N LYS A 216 -33.40 24.97 -0.57
CA LYS A 216 -32.58 26.07 -1.09
C LYS A 216 -32.59 27.32 -0.19
N LEU A 217 -33.73 27.64 0.43
CA LEU A 217 -33.89 28.82 1.28
C LEU A 217 -33.09 28.69 2.59
N GLU A 218 -33.10 27.51 3.21
CA GLU A 218 -32.40 27.23 4.47
C GLU A 218 -30.86 27.24 4.32
N ARG A 219 -30.34 26.96 3.12
CA ARG A 219 -28.88 26.92 2.88
C ARG A 219 -28.25 28.30 2.63
N ARG A 220 -29.02 29.38 2.56
CA ARG A 220 -28.50 30.72 2.20
C ARG A 220 -27.53 31.26 3.25
N GLU A 221 -27.84 31.09 4.53
CA GLU A 221 -27.03 31.59 5.65
C GLU A 221 -25.72 30.81 5.76
N THR A 222 -25.80 29.48 5.77
CA THR A 222 -24.62 28.59 5.73
C THR A 222 -23.71 28.91 4.55
N ARG A 223 -24.29 29.20 3.37
CA ARG A 223 -23.52 29.59 2.20
C ARG A 223 -22.73 30.89 2.44
N ARG A 224 -23.36 31.93 3.01
CA ARG A 224 -22.66 33.19 3.31
C ARG A 224 -21.57 33.01 4.37
N TYR A 225 -21.82 32.17 5.38
CA TYR A 225 -20.81 31.82 6.38
C TYR A 225 -19.59 31.14 5.75
N LEU A 226 -19.79 30.17 4.86
CA LEU A 226 -18.70 29.51 4.15
C LEU A 226 -17.94 30.45 3.20
N GLU A 227 -18.65 31.36 2.52
CA GLU A 227 -18.02 32.40 1.68
C GLU A 227 -17.13 33.32 2.54
N MET A 228 -17.63 33.78 3.69
CA MET A 228 -16.85 34.57 4.64
C MET A 228 -15.63 33.80 5.15
N PHE A 229 -15.81 32.53 5.57
CA PHE A 229 -14.71 31.68 6.04
C PHE A 229 -13.61 31.50 4.98
N TYR A 230 -14.00 31.25 3.73
CA TYR A 230 -13.05 31.15 2.62
C TYR A 230 -12.28 32.46 2.41
N ILE A 231 -12.98 33.59 2.35
CA ILE A 231 -12.40 34.90 2.04
C ILE A 231 -11.49 35.39 3.16
N LEU A 232 -11.95 35.30 4.42
CA LEU A 232 -11.29 35.93 5.57
C LEU A 232 -10.30 35.01 6.30
N LYS A 233 -10.40 33.68 6.12
CA LYS A 233 -9.51 32.74 6.82
C LYS A 233 -8.69 31.90 5.86
N PHE A 234 -9.34 31.16 4.97
CA PHE A 234 -8.64 30.21 4.11
C PHE A 234 -7.66 30.91 3.15
N ARG A 235 -8.11 31.99 2.51
CA ARG A 235 -7.28 32.72 1.53
C ARG A 235 -5.99 33.28 2.15
N ASP A 236 -6.03 33.74 3.39
CA ASP A 236 -4.85 34.28 4.06
C ASP A 236 -3.87 33.17 4.50
N LEU A 237 -4.38 32.01 4.90
CA LEU A 237 -3.53 30.84 5.14
C LEU A 237 -2.80 30.42 3.86
N VAL A 238 -3.48 30.41 2.71
CA VAL A 238 -2.86 30.04 1.42
C VAL A 238 -1.71 30.98 1.05
N LYS A 239 -1.84 32.29 1.31
CA LYS A 239 -0.76 33.27 1.05
C LYS A 239 0.52 33.00 1.88
N SER A 240 0.39 32.32 3.02
CA SER A 240 1.53 31.99 3.88
C SER A 240 2.34 30.78 3.39
N VAL A 241 1.79 30.01 2.43
CA VAL A 241 2.47 28.85 1.85
C VAL A 241 3.48 29.36 0.79
N PRO A 242 4.78 29.06 0.93
CA PRO A 242 5.78 29.47 -0.05
C PRO A 242 5.46 28.90 -1.45
N LEU A 243 5.59 29.74 -2.47
CA LEU A 243 5.48 29.29 -3.87
C LEU A 243 6.68 28.41 -4.23
N ALA A 244 6.46 27.40 -5.07
CA ALA A 244 7.55 26.62 -5.64
C ALA A 244 8.43 27.55 -6.50
N ILE A 245 9.75 27.42 -6.32
CA ILE A 245 10.75 28.12 -7.14
C ILE A 245 11.30 27.08 -8.12
N ASP A 246 11.25 27.38 -9.42
CA ASP A 246 11.87 26.51 -10.42
C ASP A 246 13.38 26.45 -10.17
N ALA A 247 13.94 25.23 -10.13
CA ALA A 247 15.38 25.07 -10.04
C ALA A 247 16.05 25.67 -11.28
N GLN A 248 17.00 26.60 -11.10
CA GLN A 248 17.82 27.07 -12.22
C GLN A 248 18.53 25.86 -12.85
N PRO A 249 18.59 25.77 -14.19
CA PRO A 249 19.30 24.69 -14.85
C PRO A 249 20.76 24.72 -14.39
N VAL A 250 21.21 23.62 -13.79
CA VAL A 250 22.62 23.42 -13.47
C VAL A 250 23.38 23.45 -14.78
N ASP A 251 24.14 24.52 -14.98
CA ASP A 251 25.03 24.69 -16.13
C ASP A 251 26.02 23.52 -16.13
N LYS A 252 25.76 22.51 -16.96
CA LYS A 252 26.75 21.46 -17.24
C LYS A 252 27.82 22.12 -18.09
N GLY A 253 28.78 22.74 -17.40
CA GLY A 253 29.95 23.36 -17.99
C GLY A 253 30.55 22.47 -19.06
N ALA A 254 30.79 23.08 -20.22
CA ALA A 254 31.55 22.53 -21.31
C ALA A 254 32.92 22.05 -20.80
N GLN A 255 33.07 20.74 -20.60
CA GLN A 255 34.37 20.11 -20.76
C GLN A 255 34.55 19.83 -22.24
N GLY A 256 35.06 20.85 -22.92
CA GLY A 256 35.67 20.70 -24.24
C GLY A 256 36.90 19.79 -24.14
N SER A 257 36.90 18.78 -25.01
CA SER A 257 38.07 18.29 -25.75
C SER A 257 39.46 18.75 -25.27
N SER A 258 40.26 17.82 -24.75
CA SER A 258 41.72 17.85 -24.91
C SER A 258 42.28 16.44 -24.68
N GLN A 259 42.70 15.84 -25.80
CA GLN A 259 43.65 14.74 -26.01
C GLN A 259 43.29 13.33 -25.51
#